data_AF-A0A7S2YJW2-F1
#
_entry.id   AF-A0A7S2YJW2-F1
#
_cell.length_a   1.000
_cell.length_b   1.000
_cell.length_c   1.000
_cell.angle_alpha   90.00
_cell.angle_beta   90.00
_cell.angle_gamma   90.00
#
_symmetry.space_group_name_H-M   'P 1'
#
loop_
_entity.id
_entity.type
_entity.pdbx_description
1 polymer ?
#
loop_
_entity_poly.entity_id
_entity_poly.type
_entity_poly.pdbx_seq_one_letter_code
_entity_poly.pdbx_strand_id
1 'polypeptide(L)'
;MADPPQTEAMAGFGMKTEEGLSHPTIEPFPGLFESVANATTAELAQKAAEHKKISENKQNVWLEFLGKLRLYKETHGDCVVPRGYDVNPRLANWVCEQRKQYKLMKDNKKSNITQDRIDMLDQLGFAWNAQEAAWDRHFRDMKKFKEMNGHCLVPETHKEYPKLYVWIKEQRRHYSLWKQRKPSHMTEKRFQMLQEIRFCWDHREAIWSTRLEQLRHYKEKHGDCLVPAEFPENPKLGRWVKQQRK
;
A
#
# COMPACT_ATOMS: atom_id res chain seq x y z
N MET A 1 37.68 -20.57 -47.97
CA MET A 1 38.12 -19.68 -49.05
C MET A 1 38.06 -18.26 -48.50
N ALA A 2 39.18 -17.59 -48.19
CA ALA A 2 40.58 -17.98 -48.34
C ALA A 2 41.39 -17.63 -47.07
N ASP A 3 42.53 -18.30 -46.90
CA ASP A 3 43.49 -18.13 -45.80
C ASP A 3 44.43 -16.92 -45.99
N PRO A 4 45.13 -16.47 -44.92
CA PRO A 4 46.06 -15.34 -44.96
C PRO A 4 47.49 -15.70 -45.41
N PRO A 5 48.22 -14.73 -46.02
CA PRO A 5 49.69 -14.72 -46.11
C PRO A 5 50.33 -13.35 -45.74
N GLN A 6 51.56 -13.21 -45.23
CA GLN A 6 52.57 -14.15 -44.69
C GLN A 6 53.28 -13.56 -43.45
N THR A 7 54.09 -14.42 -42.80
CA THR A 7 55.25 -14.20 -41.92
C THR A 7 56.36 -13.30 -42.48
N GLU A 8 57.13 -12.67 -41.60
CA GLU A 8 58.56 -12.38 -41.85
C GLU A 8 59.39 -12.64 -40.57
N ALA A 9 60.61 -13.15 -40.74
CA ALA A 9 61.54 -13.49 -39.66
C ALA A 9 62.96 -13.21 -40.13
N MET A 10 63.88 -12.91 -39.20
CA MET A 10 65.30 -13.36 -39.17
C MET A 10 66.10 -12.62 -38.07
N ALA A 11 67.08 -13.34 -37.49
CA ALA A 11 68.26 -12.89 -36.72
C ALA A 11 68.14 -11.69 -35.73
N GLY A 12 68.51 -11.77 -34.45
CA GLY A 12 69.38 -12.71 -33.74
C GLY A 12 70.80 -12.16 -33.55
N PHE A 13 71.21 -11.88 -32.30
CA PHE A 13 72.63 -11.64 -31.94
C PHE A 13 72.85 -11.72 -30.42
N GLY A 14 74.04 -12.17 -30.01
CA GLY A 14 74.67 -11.76 -28.76
C GLY A 14 74.37 -12.57 -27.49
N MET A 15 74.94 -13.76 -27.36
CA MET A 15 75.37 -14.22 -26.03
C MET A 15 76.53 -13.33 -25.55
N LYS A 16 76.40 -12.74 -24.37
CA LYS A 16 77.51 -12.23 -23.58
C LYS A 16 77.42 -12.79 -22.17
N THR A 17 78.45 -13.54 -21.79
CA THR A 17 78.74 -13.92 -20.41
C THR A 17 79.48 -12.76 -19.75
N GLU A 18 78.89 -12.11 -18.75
CA GLU A 18 79.60 -11.20 -17.86
C GLU A 18 79.43 -11.64 -16.40
N GLU A 19 80.58 -12.03 -15.86
CA GLU A 19 81.10 -12.03 -14.49
C GLU A 19 80.16 -11.88 -13.29
N GLY A 20 80.44 -12.71 -12.27
CA GLY A 20 79.65 -12.76 -11.04
C GLY A 20 79.90 -11.57 -10.10
N LEU A 21 78.82 -10.88 -9.75
CA LEU A 21 78.73 -10.07 -8.54
C LEU A 21 77.99 -10.86 -7.46
N SER A 22 78.66 -11.10 -6.34
CA SER A 22 78.06 -11.76 -5.18
C SER A 22 77.04 -10.85 -4.50
N HIS A 23 75.77 -10.94 -4.93
CA HIS A 23 74.67 -10.33 -4.18
C HIS A 23 74.57 -10.98 -2.80
N PRO A 24 74.44 -10.19 -1.71
CA PRO A 24 74.18 -10.75 -0.39
C PRO A 24 72.80 -11.38 -0.38
N THR A 25 72.72 -12.66 -0.01
CA THR A 25 71.45 -13.35 0.24
C THR A 25 70.71 -12.62 1.36
N ILE A 26 69.66 -11.89 1.01
CA ILE A 26 68.72 -11.35 2.00
C ILE A 26 67.88 -12.53 2.47
N GLU A 27 68.21 -13.06 3.65
CA GLU A 27 67.37 -14.00 4.40
C GLU A 27 65.92 -13.45 4.46
N PRO A 28 64.91 -14.23 4.05
CA PRO A 28 63.53 -13.76 4.04
C PRO A 28 63.03 -13.59 5.47
N PHE A 29 62.94 -12.34 5.95
CA PHE A 29 62.53 -11.98 7.31
C PHE A 29 61.22 -12.70 7.72
N PRO A 30 61.28 -13.74 8.57
CA PRO A 30 60.09 -14.53 8.87
C PRO A 30 59.27 -13.82 9.96
N GLY A 31 58.06 -13.40 9.60
CA GLY A 31 57.05 -12.90 10.55
C GLY A 31 56.34 -11.60 10.18
N LEU A 32 56.91 -10.75 9.31
CA LEU A 32 56.27 -9.45 9.00
C LEU A 32 55.03 -9.61 8.10
N PHE A 33 55.10 -10.47 7.08
CA PHE A 33 53.99 -10.72 6.16
C PHE A 33 52.81 -11.44 6.83
N GLU A 34 53.12 -12.39 7.71
CA GLU A 34 52.13 -13.26 8.37
C GLU A 34 51.33 -12.50 9.43
N SER A 35 51.98 -11.59 10.16
CA SER A 35 51.34 -10.68 11.12
C SER A 35 50.28 -9.78 10.45
N VAL A 36 50.61 -9.17 9.31
CA VAL A 36 49.69 -8.27 8.58
C VAL A 36 48.54 -9.05 7.92
N ALA A 37 48.79 -10.27 7.43
CA ALA A 37 47.75 -11.17 6.90
C ALA A 37 46.76 -11.65 7.98
N ASN A 38 47.26 -11.95 9.18
CA ASN A 38 46.43 -12.34 10.33
C ASN A 38 45.62 -11.15 10.89
N ALA A 39 46.20 -9.94 10.92
CA ALA A 39 45.49 -8.73 11.32
C ALA A 39 44.33 -8.38 10.35
N THR A 40 44.58 -8.47 9.04
CA THR A 40 43.55 -8.18 8.03
C THR A 40 42.43 -9.23 7.98
N THR A 41 42.74 -10.52 8.19
CA THR A 41 41.69 -11.55 8.31
C THR A 41 40.85 -11.40 9.58
N ALA A 42 41.45 -11.03 10.72
CA ALA A 42 40.71 -10.71 11.94
C ALA A 42 39.78 -9.48 11.75
N GLU A 43 40.27 -8.42 11.11
CA GLU A 43 39.47 -7.20 10.86
C GLU A 43 38.31 -7.46 9.88
N LEU A 44 38.52 -8.30 8.85
CA LEU A 44 37.45 -8.75 7.95
C LEU A 44 36.41 -9.62 8.67
N ALA A 45 36.84 -10.52 9.55
CA ALA A 45 35.93 -11.33 10.37
C ALA A 45 35.08 -10.48 11.32
N GLN A 46 35.68 -9.45 11.95
CA GLN A 46 34.93 -8.49 12.77
C GLN A 46 33.89 -7.73 11.95
N LYS A 47 34.26 -7.17 10.79
CA LYS A 47 33.33 -6.48 9.88
C LYS A 47 32.18 -7.40 9.43
N ALA A 48 32.47 -8.67 9.13
CA ALA A 48 31.44 -9.65 8.79
C ALA A 48 30.47 -9.93 9.96
N ALA A 49 30.97 -10.05 11.19
CA ALA A 49 30.15 -10.23 12.39
C ALA A 49 29.27 -9.01 12.69
N GLU A 50 29.79 -7.79 12.53
CA GLU A 50 29.04 -6.54 12.67
C GLU A 50 27.93 -6.44 11.62
N HIS A 51 28.23 -6.73 10.35
CA HIS A 51 27.23 -6.78 9.26
C HIS A 51 26.13 -7.81 9.54
N LYS A 52 26.47 -9.00 10.04
CA LYS A 52 25.50 -10.03 10.46
C LYS A 52 24.58 -9.50 11.56
N LYS A 53 25.13 -8.94 12.64
CA LYS A 53 24.37 -8.35 13.76
C LYS A 53 23.43 -7.22 13.31
N ILE A 54 23.88 -6.37 12.38
CA ILE A 54 23.05 -5.32 11.78
C ILE A 54 21.89 -5.91 10.95
N SER A 55 22.13 -7.00 10.22
CA SER A 55 21.10 -7.71 9.45
C SER A 55 20.04 -8.34 10.36
N GLU A 56 20.47 -9.05 11.40
CA GLU A 56 19.60 -9.65 12.42
C GLU A 56 18.73 -8.60 13.12
N ASN A 57 19.33 -7.47 13.55
CA ASN A 57 18.57 -6.38 14.17
C ASN A 57 17.54 -5.77 13.21
N LYS A 58 17.87 -5.59 11.93
CA LYS A 58 16.92 -5.13 10.89
C LYS A 58 15.77 -6.13 10.69
N GLN A 59 16.02 -7.43 10.80
CA GLN A 59 14.99 -8.45 10.71
C GLN A 59 14.09 -8.47 11.96
N ASN A 60 14.65 -8.35 13.15
CA ASN A 60 13.89 -8.29 14.40
C ASN A 60 12.95 -7.08 14.44
N VAL A 61 13.44 -5.89 14.06
CA VAL A 61 12.59 -4.68 13.92
C VAL A 61 11.48 -4.89 12.88
N TRP A 62 11.77 -5.56 11.76
CA TRP A 62 10.75 -5.84 10.74
C TRP A 62 9.66 -6.78 11.27
N LEU A 63 10.02 -7.84 12.00
CA LEU A 63 9.08 -8.77 12.65
C LEU A 63 8.25 -8.08 13.74
N GLU A 64 8.82 -7.15 14.49
CA GLU A 64 8.09 -6.34 15.48
C GLU A 64 6.96 -5.51 14.80
N PHE A 65 7.25 -4.90 13.65
CA PHE A 65 6.23 -4.17 12.88
C PHE A 65 5.20 -5.09 12.21
N LEU A 66 5.58 -6.31 11.80
CA LEU A 66 4.63 -7.33 11.36
C LEU A 66 3.65 -7.71 12.48
N GLY A 67 4.14 -7.85 13.72
CA GLY A 67 3.29 -8.03 14.91
C GLY A 67 2.34 -6.87 15.15
N LYS A 68 2.82 -5.62 15.04
CA LYS A 68 1.96 -4.42 15.13
C LYS A 68 0.91 -4.34 14.03
N LEU A 69 1.22 -4.79 12.82
CA LEU A 69 0.25 -4.89 11.72
C LEU A 69 -0.82 -5.96 11.99
N ARG A 70 -0.46 -7.08 12.61
CA ARG A 70 -1.41 -8.12 13.05
C ARG A 70 -2.41 -7.57 14.06
N LEU A 71 -1.93 -6.87 15.10
CA LEU A 71 -2.79 -6.20 16.09
C LEU A 71 -3.70 -5.12 15.45
N TYR A 72 -3.18 -4.38 14.46
CA TYR A 72 -4.00 -3.45 13.68
C TYR A 72 -5.14 -4.18 12.94
N LYS A 73 -4.85 -5.32 12.31
CA LYS A 73 -5.85 -6.15 11.62
C LYS A 73 -6.90 -6.71 12.58
N GLU A 74 -6.50 -7.15 13.77
CA GLU A 74 -7.43 -7.65 14.80
C GLU A 74 -8.40 -6.55 15.28
N THR A 75 -7.92 -5.31 15.39
CA THR A 75 -8.72 -4.17 15.87
C THR A 75 -9.56 -3.48 14.78
N HIS A 76 -9.13 -3.51 13.51
CA HIS A 76 -9.79 -2.79 12.41
C HIS A 76 -10.41 -3.70 11.34
N GLY A 77 -10.15 -5.01 11.39
CA GLY A 77 -10.62 -6.00 10.41
C GLY A 77 -9.85 -6.03 9.07
N ASP A 78 -8.85 -5.16 8.86
CA ASP A 78 -8.00 -5.16 7.68
C ASP A 78 -6.61 -4.57 7.92
N CYS A 79 -5.72 -4.70 6.93
CA CYS A 79 -4.35 -4.17 6.95
C CYS A 79 -4.21 -2.77 6.30
N VAL A 80 -5.31 -2.01 6.16
CA VAL A 80 -5.34 -0.73 5.44
C VAL A 80 -5.11 0.44 6.42
N VAL A 81 -3.91 0.45 7.01
CA VAL A 81 -3.41 1.49 7.93
C VAL A 81 -3.42 2.87 7.22
N PRO A 82 -4.09 3.89 7.78
CA PRO A 82 -4.06 5.25 7.26
C PRO A 82 -2.66 5.87 7.30
N ARG A 83 -2.34 6.76 6.34
CA ARG A 83 -1.04 7.47 6.31
C ARG A 83 -0.80 8.36 7.54
N GLY A 84 -1.86 9.01 8.04
CA GLY A 84 -1.88 9.68 9.34
C GLY A 84 -2.63 8.82 10.35
N TYR A 85 -2.01 7.73 10.81
CA TYR A 85 -2.56 6.89 11.87
C TYR A 85 -1.92 7.30 13.19
N ASP A 86 -2.60 8.19 13.91
CA ASP A 86 -2.03 8.92 15.06
C ASP A 86 -1.68 8.00 16.25
N VAL A 87 -2.36 6.87 16.39
CA VAL A 87 -2.07 5.86 17.42
C VAL A 87 -0.71 5.20 17.19
N ASN A 88 -0.28 5.03 15.93
CA ASN A 88 1.05 4.49 15.62
C ASN A 88 1.58 5.01 14.26
N PRO A 89 2.15 6.24 14.22
CA PRO A 89 2.69 6.81 12.99
C PRO A 89 3.87 6.03 12.42
N ARG A 90 4.63 5.31 13.28
CA ARG A 90 5.73 4.45 12.85
C ARG A 90 5.21 3.25 12.04
N LEU A 91 4.10 2.63 12.46
CA LEU A 91 3.45 1.56 11.71
C LEU A 91 2.93 2.05 10.34
N ALA A 92 2.30 3.23 10.29
CA ALA A 92 1.85 3.82 9.02
C ALA A 92 3.01 4.03 8.04
N ASN A 93 4.12 4.59 8.52
CA ASN A 93 5.34 4.78 7.71
C ASN A 93 5.95 3.44 7.26
N TRP A 94 6.02 2.44 8.15
CA TRP A 94 6.52 1.10 7.80
C TRP A 94 5.65 0.41 6.74
N VAL A 95 4.32 0.50 6.84
CA VAL A 95 3.36 -0.02 5.86
C VAL A 95 3.51 0.68 4.49
N CYS A 96 3.68 2.01 4.49
CA CYS A 96 3.99 2.76 3.28
C CYS A 96 5.32 2.31 2.64
N GLU A 97 6.35 2.07 3.45
CA GLU A 97 7.64 1.60 2.95
C GLU A 97 7.53 0.17 2.38
N GLN A 98 6.76 -0.75 2.99
CA GLN A 98 6.55 -2.10 2.41
C GLN A 98 5.93 -2.01 1.01
N ARG A 99 4.86 -1.21 0.85
CA ARG A 99 4.20 -0.99 -0.45
C ARG A 99 5.14 -0.39 -1.49
N LYS A 100 5.99 0.57 -1.08
CA LYS A 100 7.02 1.18 -1.93
C LYS A 100 8.08 0.16 -2.36
N GLN A 101 8.62 -0.64 -1.44
CA GLN A 101 9.65 -1.65 -1.73
C GLN A 101 9.10 -2.76 -2.64
N TYR A 102 7.86 -3.23 -2.42
CA TYR A 102 7.20 -4.17 -3.32
C TYR A 102 6.95 -3.59 -4.71
N LYS A 103 6.54 -2.31 -4.81
CA LYS A 103 6.43 -1.64 -6.11
C LYS A 103 7.79 -1.55 -6.81
N LEU A 104 8.86 -1.18 -6.11
CA LEU A 104 10.21 -1.15 -6.69
C LEU A 104 10.61 -2.52 -7.24
N MET A 105 10.33 -3.60 -6.51
CA MET A 105 10.57 -4.96 -6.98
C MET A 105 9.75 -5.29 -8.24
N LYS A 106 8.44 -4.98 -8.26
CA LYS A 106 7.58 -5.20 -9.44
C LYS A 106 7.98 -4.35 -10.66
N ASP A 107 8.55 -3.17 -10.43
CA ASP A 107 9.11 -2.30 -11.47
C ASP A 107 10.52 -2.75 -11.95
N ASN A 108 11.04 -3.90 -11.49
CA ASN A 108 12.42 -4.39 -11.68
C ASN A 108 13.51 -3.38 -11.23
N LYS A 109 13.23 -2.60 -10.19
CA LYS A 109 14.15 -1.64 -9.56
C LYS A 109 14.74 -2.21 -8.28
N LYS A 110 15.88 -1.66 -7.85
CA LYS A 110 16.53 -2.03 -6.58
C LYS A 110 15.54 -1.90 -5.41
N SER A 111 15.31 -3.02 -4.73
CA SER A 111 14.40 -3.15 -3.59
C SER A 111 15.08 -3.93 -2.46
N ASN A 112 14.65 -3.65 -1.23
CA ASN A 112 15.11 -4.30 0.00
C ASN A 112 14.03 -5.24 0.60
N ILE A 113 12.97 -5.55 -0.15
CA ILE A 113 12.00 -6.57 0.24
C ILE A 113 12.48 -7.96 -0.22
N THR A 114 12.33 -8.96 0.63
CA THR A 114 12.64 -10.38 0.33
C THR A 114 11.34 -11.15 0.07
N GLN A 115 11.43 -12.31 -0.56
CA GLN A 115 10.25 -13.15 -0.82
C GLN A 115 9.55 -13.56 0.50
N ASP A 116 10.30 -14.01 1.51
CA ASP A 116 9.74 -14.37 2.82
C ASP A 116 8.92 -13.22 3.45
N ARG A 117 9.36 -11.97 3.27
CA ARG A 117 8.64 -10.79 3.77
C ARG A 117 7.35 -10.52 3.00
N ILE A 118 7.32 -10.82 1.71
CA ILE A 118 6.10 -10.76 0.89
C ILE A 118 5.15 -11.86 1.36
N ASP A 119 5.63 -13.11 1.48
CA ASP A 119 4.81 -14.26 1.87
C ASP A 119 4.18 -14.06 3.27
N MET A 120 4.96 -13.56 4.25
CA MET A 120 4.44 -13.23 5.58
C MET A 120 3.38 -12.12 5.57
N LEU A 121 3.49 -11.15 4.65
CA LEU A 121 2.50 -10.08 4.47
C LEU A 121 1.25 -10.59 3.73
N ASP A 122 1.42 -11.41 2.70
CA ASP A 122 0.32 -12.03 1.94
C ASP A 122 -0.48 -13.00 2.82
N GLN A 123 0.16 -13.79 3.69
CA GLN A 123 -0.50 -14.60 4.71
C GLN A 123 -1.32 -13.77 5.71
N LEU A 124 -0.91 -12.54 6.00
CA LEU A 124 -1.72 -11.60 6.79
C LEU A 124 -2.86 -10.96 5.97
N GLY A 125 -2.95 -11.16 4.66
CA GLY A 125 -3.89 -10.47 3.77
C GLY A 125 -3.51 -9.01 3.56
N PHE A 126 -2.21 -8.71 3.46
CA PHE A 126 -1.73 -7.34 3.28
C PHE A 126 -2.08 -6.80 1.89
N ALA A 127 -2.83 -5.71 1.86
CA ALA A 127 -3.13 -5.03 0.61
C ALA A 127 -1.94 -4.18 0.12
N TRP A 128 -1.23 -4.67 -0.89
CA TRP A 128 -0.17 -3.92 -1.59
C TRP A 128 -0.70 -2.64 -2.26
N ASN A 129 -1.89 -2.68 -2.87
CA ASN A 129 -2.56 -1.49 -3.39
C ASN A 129 -3.42 -0.83 -2.31
N ALA A 130 -2.88 0.21 -1.67
CA ALA A 130 -3.56 0.98 -0.63
C ALA A 130 -4.87 1.64 -1.11
N GLN A 131 -4.93 2.07 -2.37
CA GLN A 131 -6.08 2.80 -2.91
C GLN A 131 -7.24 1.87 -3.22
N GLU A 132 -6.97 0.69 -3.79
CA GLU A 132 -8.01 -0.31 -4.05
C GLU A 132 -8.57 -0.85 -2.73
N ALA A 133 -7.73 -1.24 -1.77
CA ALA A 133 -8.23 -1.78 -0.50
C ALA A 133 -8.94 -0.72 0.38
N ALA A 134 -8.56 0.56 0.28
CA ALA A 134 -9.35 1.63 0.90
C ALA A 134 -10.71 1.81 0.22
N TRP A 135 -10.79 1.62 -1.10
CA TRP A 135 -12.05 1.63 -1.84
C TRP A 135 -12.91 0.41 -1.46
N ASP A 136 -12.34 -0.79 -1.38
CA ASP A 136 -13.02 -2.02 -0.97
C ASP A 136 -13.54 -1.95 0.47
N ARG A 137 -12.80 -1.32 1.41
CA ARG A 137 -13.31 -1.03 2.76
C ARG A 137 -14.54 -0.13 2.70
N HIS A 138 -14.46 1.01 2.02
CA HIS A 138 -15.60 1.92 1.92
C HIS A 138 -16.79 1.34 1.15
N PHE A 139 -16.57 0.43 0.20
CA PHE A 139 -17.63 -0.33 -0.44
C PHE A 139 -18.31 -1.30 0.55
N ARG A 140 -17.54 -2.01 1.39
CA ARG A 140 -18.09 -2.85 2.47
C ARG A 140 -18.89 -2.01 3.49
N ASP A 141 -18.37 -0.84 3.89
CA ASP A 141 -19.07 0.12 4.75
C ASP A 141 -20.40 0.58 4.10
N MET A 142 -20.37 0.92 2.82
CA MET A 142 -21.53 1.34 2.03
C MET A 142 -22.61 0.25 1.96
N LYS A 143 -22.19 -1.00 1.72
CA LYS A 143 -23.08 -2.16 1.64
C LYS A 143 -23.76 -2.40 2.99
N LYS A 144 -22.99 -2.47 4.08
CA LYS A 144 -23.53 -2.57 5.46
C LYS A 144 -24.49 -1.44 5.80
N PHE A 145 -24.11 -0.19 5.50
CA PHE A 145 -24.99 0.96 5.75
C PHE A 145 -26.32 0.82 5.02
N LYS A 146 -26.31 0.40 3.75
CA LYS A 146 -27.54 0.16 2.98
C LYS A 146 -28.36 -1.00 3.54
N GLU A 147 -27.72 -2.10 3.94
CA GLU A 147 -28.40 -3.25 4.54
C GLU A 147 -29.12 -2.86 5.84
N MET A 148 -28.54 -1.98 6.67
CA MET A 148 -29.14 -1.50 7.91
C MET A 148 -30.20 -0.39 7.73
N ASN A 149 -30.07 0.48 6.72
CA ASN A 149 -30.90 1.68 6.56
C ASN A 149 -31.85 1.63 5.35
N GLY A 150 -31.81 0.57 4.53
CA GLY A 150 -32.52 0.44 3.25
C GLY A 150 -32.00 1.35 2.11
N HIS A 151 -31.31 2.45 2.44
CA HIS A 151 -30.98 3.52 1.50
C HIS A 151 -29.49 3.90 1.46
N CYS A 152 -29.08 4.56 0.38
CA CYS A 152 -27.70 5.03 0.17
C CYS A 152 -27.39 6.44 0.73
N LEU A 153 -28.32 7.07 1.46
CA LEU A 153 -28.18 8.46 1.90
C LEU A 153 -27.47 8.57 3.26
N VAL A 154 -26.14 8.52 3.26
CA VAL A 154 -25.32 8.71 4.47
C VAL A 154 -25.23 10.21 4.83
N PRO A 155 -25.57 10.63 6.06
CA PRO A 155 -25.31 11.99 6.54
C PRO A 155 -23.80 12.32 6.64
N GLU A 156 -23.43 13.57 6.42
CA GLU A 156 -22.05 14.05 6.62
C GLU A 156 -21.55 13.85 8.05
N THR A 157 -22.44 14.01 9.05
CA THR A 157 -22.14 13.83 10.48
C THR A 157 -22.40 12.41 11.00
N HIS A 158 -22.39 11.39 10.13
CA HIS A 158 -22.66 10.00 10.56
C HIS A 158 -21.53 9.45 11.46
N LYS A 159 -21.83 9.23 12.74
CA LYS A 159 -20.85 8.87 13.78
C LYS A 159 -20.02 7.62 13.45
N GLU A 160 -20.66 6.57 12.96
CA GLU A 160 -20.02 5.28 12.67
C GLU A 160 -19.27 5.25 11.33
N TYR A 161 -19.65 6.10 10.38
CA TYR A 161 -19.16 6.09 8.99
C TYR A 161 -18.74 7.49 8.51
N PRO A 162 -17.90 8.23 9.28
CA PRO A 162 -17.68 9.66 9.05
C PRO A 162 -17.02 9.98 7.70
N LYS A 163 -16.31 9.02 7.09
CA LYS A 163 -15.65 9.19 5.79
C LYS A 163 -16.52 8.77 4.60
N LEU A 164 -17.64 8.08 4.85
CA LEU A 164 -18.45 7.45 3.82
C LEU A 164 -19.22 8.47 2.97
N TYR A 165 -19.71 9.56 3.58
CA TYR A 165 -20.32 10.69 2.86
C TYR A 165 -19.38 11.29 1.80
N VAL A 166 -18.11 11.54 2.16
CA VAL A 166 -17.10 12.06 1.23
C VAL A 166 -16.81 11.05 0.12
N TRP A 167 -16.69 9.76 0.47
CA TRP A 167 -16.47 8.69 -0.52
C TRP A 167 -17.64 8.57 -1.52
N ILE A 168 -18.89 8.67 -1.07
CA ILE A 168 -20.11 8.69 -1.92
C ILE A 168 -20.07 9.87 -2.90
N LYS A 169 -19.71 11.06 -2.42
CA LYS A 169 -19.57 12.28 -3.26
C LYS A 169 -18.52 12.07 -4.35
N GLU A 170 -17.39 11.46 -4.00
CA GLU A 170 -16.34 11.12 -4.98
C GLU A 170 -16.78 10.03 -5.97
N GLN A 171 -17.56 9.02 -5.57
CA GLN A 171 -18.06 8.02 -6.51
C GLN A 171 -18.98 8.65 -7.56
N ARG A 172 -19.90 9.54 -7.13
CA ARG A 172 -20.79 10.29 -8.04
C ARG A 172 -20.00 11.18 -9.00
N ARG A 173 -18.99 11.89 -8.51
CA ARG A 173 -18.09 12.72 -9.32
C ARG A 173 -17.32 11.90 -10.36
N HIS A 174 -16.73 10.78 -9.93
CA HIS A 174 -15.97 9.90 -10.82
C HIS A 174 -16.85 9.21 -11.87
N TYR A 175 -18.07 8.78 -11.51
CA TYR A 175 -19.03 8.25 -12.47
C TYR A 175 -19.47 9.26 -13.53
N SER A 176 -19.70 10.52 -13.13
CA SER A 176 -20.03 11.59 -14.09
C SER A 176 -18.89 11.85 -15.08
N LEU A 177 -17.63 11.85 -14.61
CA LEU A 177 -16.46 11.96 -15.49
C LEU A 177 -16.31 10.74 -16.41
N TRP A 178 -16.49 9.53 -15.88
CA TRP A 178 -16.41 8.27 -16.64
C TRP A 178 -17.46 8.20 -17.75
N LYS A 179 -18.71 8.58 -17.47
CA LYS A 179 -19.78 8.72 -18.48
C LYS A 179 -19.42 9.72 -19.58
N GLN A 180 -18.69 10.78 -19.25
CA GLN A 180 -18.20 11.78 -20.21
C GLN A 180 -16.90 11.35 -20.93
N ARG A 181 -16.43 10.10 -20.75
CA ARG A 181 -15.15 9.58 -21.24
C ARG A 181 -13.93 10.43 -20.80
N LYS A 182 -14.04 11.11 -19.66
CA LYS A 182 -12.96 11.91 -19.05
C LYS A 182 -12.14 11.06 -18.05
N PRO A 183 -10.86 11.39 -17.82
CA PRO A 183 -10.04 10.70 -16.82
C PRO A 183 -10.71 10.63 -15.44
N SER A 184 -10.77 9.44 -14.86
CA SER A 184 -11.43 9.19 -13.57
C SER A 184 -10.87 7.92 -12.91
N HIS A 185 -11.14 7.74 -11.61
CA HIS A 185 -10.85 6.48 -10.90
C HIS A 185 -12.05 5.51 -10.88
N MET A 186 -13.10 5.76 -11.69
CA MET A 186 -14.15 4.77 -11.91
C MET A 186 -13.63 3.73 -12.90
N THR A 187 -13.80 2.46 -12.54
CA THR A 187 -13.48 1.30 -13.40
C THR A 187 -14.75 0.48 -13.58
N GLU A 188 -14.77 -0.38 -14.60
CA GLU A 188 -15.92 -1.25 -14.86
C GLU A 188 -16.25 -2.13 -13.64
N LYS A 189 -15.23 -2.74 -13.01
CA LYS A 189 -15.36 -3.48 -11.74
C LYS A 189 -16.06 -2.64 -10.65
N ARG A 190 -15.61 -1.40 -10.43
CA ARG A 190 -16.19 -0.50 -9.40
C ARG A 190 -17.61 -0.08 -9.73
N PHE A 191 -17.92 0.11 -11.02
CA PHE A 191 -19.28 0.39 -11.49
C PHE A 191 -20.21 -0.81 -11.23
N GLN A 192 -19.79 -2.03 -11.60
CA GLN A 192 -20.56 -3.27 -11.39
C GLN A 192 -20.84 -3.52 -9.90
N MET A 193 -19.83 -3.41 -9.03
CA MET A 193 -20.01 -3.54 -7.57
C MET A 193 -21.01 -2.51 -7.02
N LEU A 194 -20.97 -1.25 -7.50
CA LEU A 194 -21.95 -0.22 -7.11
C LEU A 194 -23.34 -0.48 -7.71
N GLN A 195 -23.44 -1.14 -8.87
CA GLN A 195 -24.69 -1.55 -9.50
C GLN A 195 -25.37 -2.70 -8.73
N GLU A 196 -24.61 -3.68 -8.23
CA GLU A 196 -25.11 -4.78 -7.38
C GLU A 196 -25.89 -4.25 -6.18
N ILE A 197 -25.32 -3.29 -5.44
CA ILE A 197 -25.98 -2.66 -4.30
C ILE A 197 -27.04 -1.62 -4.71
N ARG A 198 -27.42 -1.53 -5.99
CA ARG A 198 -28.32 -0.51 -6.58
C ARG A 198 -27.98 0.90 -6.05
N PHE A 199 -26.74 1.34 -6.24
CA PHE A 199 -26.26 2.63 -5.77
C PHE A 199 -26.93 3.79 -6.51
N CYS A 200 -27.48 4.75 -5.77
CA CYS A 200 -28.15 5.91 -6.36
C CYS A 200 -27.14 7.03 -6.72
N TRP A 201 -26.82 7.10 -8.01
CA TRP A 201 -25.88 8.06 -8.60
C TRP A 201 -26.36 9.51 -8.51
N ASP A 202 -27.66 9.76 -8.67
CA ASP A 202 -28.23 11.10 -8.52
C ASP A 202 -28.46 11.40 -7.03
N HIS A 203 -28.01 12.57 -6.57
CA HIS A 203 -28.15 12.95 -5.17
C HIS A 203 -29.58 13.38 -4.80
N ARG A 204 -30.28 14.06 -5.71
CA ARG A 204 -31.67 14.50 -5.52
C ARG A 204 -32.60 13.29 -5.48
N GLU A 205 -32.40 12.33 -6.39
CA GLU A 205 -33.13 11.07 -6.38
C GLU A 205 -32.88 10.28 -5.08
N ALA A 206 -31.63 10.20 -4.63
CA ALA A 206 -31.31 9.55 -3.35
C ALA A 206 -32.02 10.21 -2.15
N ILE A 207 -32.16 11.55 -2.15
CA ILE A 207 -32.92 12.27 -1.12
C ILE A 207 -34.43 11.98 -1.26
N TRP A 208 -34.96 12.06 -2.49
CA TRP A 208 -36.37 11.83 -2.80
C TRP A 208 -36.82 10.44 -2.36
N SER A 209 -36.19 9.39 -2.90
CA SER A 209 -36.45 8.00 -2.55
C SER A 209 -36.35 7.75 -1.04
N THR A 210 -35.35 8.34 -0.36
CA THR A 210 -35.20 8.21 1.11
C THR A 210 -36.34 8.89 1.88
N ARG A 211 -36.78 10.08 1.46
CA ARG A 211 -37.85 10.82 2.14
C ARG A 211 -39.23 10.21 1.91
N LEU A 212 -39.45 9.67 0.71
CA LEU A 212 -40.67 8.94 0.36
C LEU A 212 -40.83 7.69 1.23
N GLU A 213 -39.75 6.93 1.44
CA GLU A 213 -39.77 5.74 2.30
C GLU A 213 -39.98 6.12 3.78
N GLN A 214 -39.37 7.21 4.25
CA GLN A 214 -39.63 7.75 5.59
C GLN A 214 -41.08 8.23 5.77
N LEU A 215 -41.71 8.75 4.71
CA LEU A 215 -43.14 9.10 4.72
C LEU A 215 -44.04 7.85 4.75
N ARG A 216 -43.67 6.78 4.03
CA ARG A 216 -44.34 5.48 4.11
C ARG A 216 -44.32 4.94 5.54
N HIS A 217 -43.15 4.89 6.18
CA HIS A 217 -43.01 4.42 7.56
C HIS A 217 -43.78 5.30 8.56
N TYR A 218 -43.79 6.63 8.35
CA TYR A 218 -44.65 7.53 9.14
C TYR A 218 -46.13 7.15 8.99
N LYS A 219 -46.61 6.91 7.75
CA LYS A 219 -48.00 6.50 7.50
C LYS A 219 -48.35 5.17 8.14
N GLU A 220 -47.46 4.19 8.10
CA GLU A 220 -47.64 2.90 8.77
C GLU A 220 -47.77 3.04 10.29
N LYS A 221 -47.00 3.98 10.90
CA LYS A 221 -47.01 4.23 12.34
C LYS A 221 -48.17 5.11 12.83
N HIS A 222 -48.58 6.11 12.04
CA HIS A 222 -49.54 7.16 12.43
C HIS A 222 -50.90 7.07 11.72
N GLY A 223 -51.04 6.20 10.70
CA GLY A 223 -52.26 6.03 9.90
C GLY A 223 -52.42 7.01 8.73
N ASP A 224 -51.71 8.14 8.76
CA ASP A 224 -51.84 9.23 7.79
C ASP A 224 -50.49 9.77 7.26
N CYS A 225 -50.54 10.68 6.29
CA CYS A 225 -49.36 11.39 5.78
C CYS A 225 -49.20 12.81 6.38
N LEU A 226 -49.84 13.11 7.51
CA LEU A 226 -49.96 14.44 8.13
C LEU A 226 -48.75 14.79 9.00
N VAL A 227 -47.53 14.52 8.50
CA VAL A 227 -46.27 14.84 9.20
C VAL A 227 -46.23 16.31 9.62
N PRO A 228 -46.00 16.62 10.92
CA PRO A 228 -45.81 17.99 11.39
C PRO A 228 -44.62 18.68 10.72
N ALA A 229 -44.67 20.00 10.56
CA ALA A 229 -43.57 20.77 10.00
C ALA A 229 -42.28 20.63 10.85
N GLU A 230 -42.43 20.75 12.17
CA GLU A 230 -41.38 20.61 13.17
C GLU A 230 -41.47 19.22 13.84
N PHE A 231 -41.44 18.15 13.06
CA PHE A 231 -41.48 16.76 13.54
C PHE A 231 -40.16 16.39 14.27
N PRO A 232 -40.14 16.23 15.61
CA PRO A 232 -38.88 16.15 16.38
C PRO A 232 -38.03 14.92 16.06
N GLU A 233 -38.65 13.77 15.81
CA GLU A 233 -37.97 12.52 15.49
C GLU A 233 -37.30 12.55 14.12
N ASN A 234 -37.84 13.33 13.17
CA ASN A 234 -37.22 13.54 11.87
C ASN A 234 -37.53 14.94 11.30
N PRO A 235 -36.81 15.99 11.75
CA PRO A 235 -37.03 17.37 11.29
C PRO A 235 -36.67 17.60 9.82
N LYS A 236 -36.06 16.59 9.15
CA LYS A 236 -35.78 16.62 7.71
C LYS A 236 -36.95 16.07 6.89
N LEU A 237 -37.79 15.19 7.46
CA LEU A 237 -39.03 14.71 6.85
C LEU A 237 -40.11 15.80 6.92
N GLY A 238 -40.37 16.37 8.11
CA GLY A 238 -41.40 17.40 8.29
C GLY A 238 -41.24 18.60 7.34
N ARG A 239 -40.02 19.14 7.24
CA ARG A 239 -39.68 20.20 6.28
C ARG A 239 -39.83 19.77 4.81
N TRP A 240 -39.50 18.53 4.47
CA TRP A 240 -39.64 18.03 3.09
C TRP A 240 -41.12 17.86 2.71
N VAL A 241 -41.94 17.27 3.59
CA VAL A 241 -43.39 17.13 3.37
C VAL A 241 -44.06 18.52 3.26
N LYS A 242 -43.68 19.48 4.10
CA LYS A 242 -44.14 20.88 4.02
C LYS A 242 -43.81 21.52 2.66
N GLN A 243 -42.71 21.15 2.01
CA GLN A 243 -42.35 21.62 0.67
C GLN A 243 -43.18 20.96 -0.43
N GLN A 244 -43.59 19.69 -0.28
CA GLN A 244 -44.41 18.98 -1.27
C GLN A 244 -45.90 19.36 -1.26
N ARG A 245 -46.36 20.12 -0.26
CA ARG A 245 -47.75 20.60 -0.12
C ARG A 245 -47.93 22.08 -0.55
N LYS A 246 -46.90 22.68 -1.15
CA LYS A 246 -46.95 24.03 -1.74
C LYS A 246 -47.28 23.94 -3.22
#